data_AF-A0A353H9H9-F1
#
_entry.id   AF-A0A353H9H9-F1
#
_cell.length_a   1.000
_cell.length_b   1.000
_cell.length_c   1.000
_cell.angle_alpha   90.00
_cell.angle_beta   90.00
_cell.angle_gamma   90.00
#
_symmetry.space_group_name_H-M   'P 1'
#
loop_
_entity.id
_entity.type
_entity.pdbx_description
1 polymer ?
#
loop_
_entity_poly.entity_id
_entity_poly.type
_entity_poly.pdbx_seq_one_letter_code
_entity_poly.pdbx_strand_id
1 'polypeptide(L)'
;MVRTKYIVIAGLLILSVVFVRPCLFQSEKDKVKKQFDLLTEYVSKERGEKVLKTALKIKGLGMLFAESCMLEAPEYLISGSYANPEVTNLANYARLQFSKLSLRFYDLGINLQNKEVGKANLTCRVKGILNSGENMDEIHEL
;
A
#
# COMPACT_ATOMS: atom_id res chain seq x y z
N MET A 1 -13.30 39.65 32.76
CA MET A 1 -12.35 38.53 32.61
C MET A 1 -12.99 37.15 32.35
N VAL A 2 -14.32 37.00 32.48
CA VAL A 2 -15.04 35.73 32.21
C VAL A 2 -15.45 35.54 30.75
N ARG A 3 -15.88 36.60 30.04
CA ARG A 3 -16.36 36.52 28.64
C ARG A 3 -15.31 36.01 27.65
N THR A 4 -14.05 36.40 27.82
CA THR A 4 -12.93 35.95 26.96
C THR A 4 -12.63 34.46 27.13
N LYS A 5 -12.81 33.91 28.33
CA LYS A 5 -12.62 32.47 28.59
C LYS A 5 -13.63 31.62 27.84
N TYR A 6 -14.89 32.05 27.77
CA TYR A 6 -15.94 31.34 27.02
C TYR A 6 -15.72 31.40 25.51
N ILE A 7 -15.20 32.52 24.97
CA ILE A 7 -14.88 32.64 23.54
C ILE A 7 -13.73 31.70 23.16
N VAL A 8 -12.70 31.60 24.00
CA VAL A 8 -11.58 30.69 23.77
C VAL A 8 -12.05 29.23 23.83
N ILE A 9 -12.88 28.87 24.82
CA ILE A 9 -13.42 27.51 24.97
C ILE A 9 -14.35 27.15 23.78
N ALA A 10 -15.20 28.08 23.35
CA ALA A 10 -16.06 27.88 22.19
C ALA A 10 -15.26 27.71 20.89
N GLY A 11 -14.21 28.51 20.69
CA GLY A 11 -13.29 28.36 19.56
C GLY A 11 -12.59 27.00 19.54
N LEU A 12 -12.15 26.52 20.72
CA LEU A 12 -11.49 25.22 20.87
C LEU A 12 -12.42 24.04 20.59
N LEU A 13 -13.70 24.16 20.97
CA LEU A 13 -14.74 23.17 20.65
C LEU A 13 -15.09 23.14 19.15
N ILE A 14 -15.13 24.30 18.49
CA ILE A 14 -15.39 24.36 17.04
C ILE A 14 -14.19 23.76 16.28
N LEU A 15 -12.96 24.08 16.70
CA LEU A 15 -11.74 23.50 16.14
C LEU A 15 -11.71 21.99 16.31
N SER A 16 -12.07 21.44 17.48
CA SER A 16 -12.07 19.99 17.69
C SER A 16 -13.11 19.28 16.81
N VAL A 17 -14.31 19.83 16.65
CA VAL A 17 -15.35 19.24 15.77
C VAL A 17 -14.93 19.28 14.30
N VAL A 18 -14.25 20.34 13.85
CA VAL A 18 -13.76 20.49 12.48
C VAL A 18 -12.57 19.56 12.20
N PHE A 19 -11.68 19.35 13.17
CA PHE A 19 -10.52 18.47 13.03
C PHE A 19 -10.87 16.98 13.13
N VAL A 20 -11.88 16.62 13.93
CA VAL A 20 -12.29 15.22 14.15
C VAL A 20 -13.12 14.69 12.98
N ARG A 21 -13.90 15.53 12.29
CA ARG A 21 -14.72 15.13 11.12
C ARG A 21 -13.95 14.42 10.01
N PRO A 22 -12.83 14.94 9.48
CA PRO A 22 -12.07 14.25 8.43
C PRO A 22 -11.37 12.98 8.92
N CYS A 23 -11.16 12.83 10.24
CA CYS A 23 -10.59 11.61 10.81
C CYS A 23 -11.63 10.48 10.92
N LEU A 24 -12.89 10.82 11.21
CA LEU A 24 -14.00 9.85 11.32
C LEU A 24 -14.67 9.49 9.99
N PHE A 25 -14.57 10.36 8.97
CA PHE A 25 -15.15 10.15 7.64
C PHE A 25 -14.08 9.79 6.58
N GLN A 26 -13.14 8.90 6.90
CA GLN A 26 -12.37 8.25 5.82
C GLN A 26 -13.31 7.44 4.96
N SER A 27 -13.40 7.79 3.68
CA SER A 27 -14.19 7.03 2.73
C SER A 27 -13.59 5.63 2.58
N GLU A 28 -14.40 4.64 2.24
CA GLU A 28 -13.91 3.28 1.94
C GLU A 28 -12.83 3.32 0.84
N LYS A 29 -12.93 4.27 -0.10
CA LYS A 29 -11.90 4.52 -1.12
C LYS A 29 -10.57 4.96 -0.53
N ASP A 30 -10.58 5.84 0.49
CA ASP A 30 -9.35 6.27 1.16
C ASP A 30 -8.68 5.12 1.90
N LYS A 31 -9.47 4.21 2.48
CA LYS A 31 -8.95 3.00 3.13
C LYS A 31 -8.26 2.08 2.13
N VAL A 32 -8.88 1.84 0.97
CA VAL A 32 -8.28 1.05 -0.12
C VAL A 32 -7.01 1.70 -0.62
N LYS A 33 -7.01 3.02 -0.85
CA LYS A 33 -5.81 3.76 -1.27
C LYS A 33 -4.65 3.59 -0.29
N LYS A 34 -4.93 3.66 1.02
CA LYS A 34 -3.90 3.41 2.05
C LYS A 34 -3.30 2.01 1.97
N GLN A 35 -4.07 0.99 1.59
CA GLN A 35 -3.52 -0.36 1.39
C GLN A 35 -2.51 -0.39 0.22
N PHE A 36 -2.76 0.36 -0.86
CA PHE A 36 -1.80 0.51 -1.96
C PHE A 36 -0.54 1.31 -1.55
N ASP A 37 -0.69 2.32 -0.69
CA ASP A 37 0.45 3.05 -0.13
C ASP A 37 1.33 2.13 0.75
N LEU A 38 0.69 1.30 1.59
CA LEU A 38 1.39 0.29 2.39
C LEU A 38 2.06 -0.77 1.50
N LEU A 39 1.39 -1.22 0.45
CA LEU A 39 1.95 -2.17 -0.52
C LEU A 39 3.21 -1.58 -1.18
N THR A 40 3.16 -0.31 -1.55
CA THR A 40 4.30 0.44 -2.09
C THR A 40 5.46 0.46 -1.09
N GLU A 41 5.19 0.82 0.17
CA GLU A 41 6.20 0.88 1.22
C GLU A 41 6.85 -0.48 1.47
N TYR A 42 6.02 -1.52 1.61
CA TYR A 42 6.45 -2.86 1.94
C TYR A 42 7.17 -3.53 0.79
N VAL A 43 6.82 -3.29 -0.48
CA VAL A 43 7.57 -3.85 -1.63
C VAL A 43 8.87 -3.09 -1.88
N SER A 44 8.90 -1.78 -1.63
CA SER A 44 10.09 -0.96 -1.91
C SER A 44 11.30 -1.41 -1.09
N LYS A 45 12.50 -1.34 -1.68
CA LYS A 45 13.77 -1.73 -1.08
C LYS A 45 14.81 -0.63 -1.29
N GLU A 46 15.47 -0.25 -0.20
CA GLU A 46 16.58 0.70 -0.22
C GLU A 46 17.91 -0.06 -0.29
N ARG A 47 18.94 0.59 -0.86
CA ARG A 47 20.30 0.03 -0.86
C ARG A 47 20.81 -0.04 0.59
N GLY A 48 21.29 -1.21 0.98
CA GLY A 48 21.76 -1.44 2.36
C GLY A 48 20.63 -1.55 3.39
N GLU A 49 19.40 -1.89 2.96
CA GLU A 49 18.29 -2.15 3.90
C GLU A 49 18.71 -3.20 4.94
N LYS A 50 18.53 -2.86 6.22
CA LYS A 50 18.87 -3.75 7.34
C LYS A 50 17.90 -4.93 7.38
N VAL A 51 18.41 -6.11 7.75
CA VAL A 51 17.64 -7.37 7.87
C VAL A 51 16.36 -7.20 8.69
N LEU A 52 16.40 -6.45 9.80
CA LEU A 52 15.22 -6.18 10.63
C LEU A 52 14.15 -5.36 9.89
N LYS A 53 14.56 -4.34 9.09
CA LYS A 53 13.62 -3.55 8.28
C LYS A 53 13.00 -4.41 7.18
N THR A 54 13.78 -5.31 6.58
CA THR A 54 13.26 -6.29 5.62
C THR A 54 12.23 -7.21 6.28
N ALA A 55 12.53 -7.80 7.43
CA ALA A 55 11.59 -8.69 8.14
C ALA A 55 10.27 -8.00 8.49
N LEU A 56 10.33 -6.74 8.94
CA LEU A 56 9.14 -5.93 9.22
C LEU A 56 8.31 -5.68 7.96
N LYS A 57 8.95 -5.34 6.83
CA LYS A 57 8.25 -5.14 5.56
C LYS A 57 7.62 -6.43 5.02
N ILE A 58 8.29 -7.57 5.16
CA ILE A 58 7.73 -8.86 4.74
C ILE A 58 6.52 -9.25 5.60
N LYS A 59 6.60 -9.06 6.92
CA LYS A 59 5.45 -9.22 7.80
C LYS A 59 4.31 -8.27 7.42
N GLY A 60 4.65 -7.02 7.11
CA GLY A 60 3.71 -6.01 6.60
C GLY A 60 2.98 -6.48 5.34
N LEU A 61 3.73 -7.02 4.39
CA LEU A 61 3.21 -7.50 3.12
C LEU A 61 2.17 -8.62 3.33
N GLY A 62 2.44 -9.58 4.21
CA GLY A 62 1.49 -10.65 4.52
C GLY A 62 0.17 -10.15 5.13
N MET A 63 0.15 -8.98 5.78
CA MET A 63 -1.09 -8.41 6.31
C MET A 63 -1.98 -7.74 5.25
N LEU A 64 -1.47 -7.51 4.03
CA LEU A 64 -2.21 -6.86 2.95
C LEU A 64 -3.04 -7.82 2.11
N PHE A 65 -2.72 -9.11 2.14
CA PHE A 65 -3.41 -10.13 1.36
C PHE A 65 -4.39 -10.90 2.25
N ALA A 66 -5.49 -11.36 1.66
CA ALA A 66 -6.38 -12.32 2.31
C ALA A 66 -5.66 -13.67 2.53
N GLU A 67 -6.31 -14.58 3.26
CA GLU A 67 -5.78 -15.93 3.53
C GLU A 67 -5.50 -16.70 2.23
N SER A 68 -6.36 -16.53 1.23
CA SER A 68 -6.17 -17.01 -0.14
C SER A 68 -6.43 -15.86 -1.11
N CYS A 69 -5.63 -15.79 -2.17
CA CYS A 69 -5.83 -14.84 -3.25
C CYS A 69 -5.53 -15.49 -4.60
N MET A 70 -6.22 -15.02 -5.64
CA MET A 70 -5.99 -15.45 -7.00
C MET A 70 -5.16 -14.38 -7.71
N LEU A 71 -4.06 -14.80 -8.32
CA LEU A 71 -3.25 -13.96 -9.19
C LEU A 71 -3.57 -14.35 -10.64
N GLU A 72 -3.85 -13.36 -11.46
CA GLU A 72 -4.03 -13.51 -12.90
C GLU A 72 -2.98 -12.63 -13.58
N ALA A 73 -2.01 -13.27 -14.23
CA ALA A 73 -0.96 -12.62 -15.01
C ALA A 73 -1.01 -13.10 -16.47
N PRO A 74 -0.75 -12.23 -17.46
CA PRO A 74 -0.70 -12.62 -18.87
C PRO A 74 0.35 -13.71 -19.15
N GLU A 75 1.42 -13.73 -18.37
CA GLU A 75 2.42 -14.80 -18.40
C GLU A 75 1.96 -15.96 -17.51
N TYR A 76 1.69 -17.12 -18.12
CA TYR A 76 1.19 -18.36 -17.50
C TYR A 76 1.96 -18.84 -16.26
N LEU A 77 3.15 -18.29 -15.97
CA LEU A 77 4.03 -18.74 -14.90
C LEU A 77 3.61 -18.28 -13.50
N ILE A 78 2.73 -17.27 -13.37
CA ILE A 78 2.36 -16.67 -12.08
C ILE A 78 0.85 -16.65 -11.83
N SER A 79 0.06 -17.21 -12.76
CA SER A 79 -1.39 -17.31 -12.62
C SER A 79 -1.77 -18.51 -11.76
N GLY A 80 -2.57 -18.28 -10.72
CA GLY A 80 -2.98 -19.35 -9.80
C GLY A 80 -3.64 -18.86 -8.52
N SER A 81 -4.14 -19.81 -7.73
CA SER A 81 -4.57 -19.57 -6.36
C SER A 81 -3.40 -19.78 -5.42
N TYR A 82 -3.18 -18.82 -4.53
CA TYR A 82 -2.08 -18.81 -3.59
C TYR A 82 -2.59 -18.56 -2.18
N ALA A 83 -2.02 -19.29 -1.22
CA ALA A 83 -2.14 -18.93 0.17
C ALA A 83 -1.31 -17.67 0.48
N ASN A 84 -1.73 -16.89 1.46
CA ASN A 84 -1.03 -15.70 1.95
C ASN A 84 0.52 -15.86 2.10
N PRO A 85 1.03 -16.90 2.78
CA PRO A 85 2.48 -17.07 2.91
C PRO A 85 3.18 -17.33 1.57
N GLU A 86 2.51 -17.94 0.59
CA GLU A 86 3.09 -18.22 -0.72
C GLU A 86 3.31 -16.94 -1.52
N VAL A 87 2.31 -16.04 -1.57
CA VAL A 87 2.46 -14.73 -2.23
C VAL A 87 3.50 -13.88 -1.53
N THR A 88 3.50 -13.89 -0.19
CA THR A 88 4.48 -13.14 0.60
C THR A 88 5.91 -13.63 0.33
N ASN A 89 6.11 -14.95 0.26
CA ASN A 89 7.40 -15.55 -0.06
C ASN A 89 7.82 -15.24 -1.50
N LEU A 90 6.90 -15.36 -2.47
CA LEU A 90 7.16 -15.04 -3.87
C LEU A 90 7.64 -13.58 -4.02
N ALA A 91 6.94 -12.64 -3.40
CA ALA A 91 7.32 -11.25 -3.38
C ALA A 91 8.67 -11.02 -2.68
N ASN A 92 8.95 -11.72 -1.58
CA ASN A 92 10.26 -11.65 -0.93
C ASN A 92 11.38 -12.16 -1.86
N TYR A 93 11.19 -13.30 -2.52
CA TYR A 93 12.15 -13.84 -3.47
C TYR A 93 12.44 -12.87 -4.62
N ALA A 94 11.39 -12.24 -5.17
CA ALA A 94 11.56 -11.19 -6.17
C ALA A 94 12.39 -10.02 -5.63
N ARG A 95 12.07 -9.52 -4.42
CA ARG A 95 12.79 -8.41 -3.77
C ARG A 95 14.24 -8.71 -3.44
N LEU A 96 14.60 -9.98 -3.20
CA LEU A 96 15.98 -10.37 -2.95
C LEU A 96 16.89 -10.14 -4.16
N GLN A 97 16.34 -10.18 -5.38
CA GLN A 97 17.09 -9.95 -6.62
C GLN A 97 17.52 -8.48 -6.82
N PHE A 98 16.93 -7.54 -6.09
CA PHE A 98 17.20 -6.11 -6.23
C PHE A 98 18.11 -5.58 -5.13
N SER A 99 19.05 -4.72 -5.51
CA SER A 99 19.79 -3.87 -4.56
C SER A 99 19.01 -2.61 -4.19
N LYS A 100 18.10 -2.17 -5.07
CA LYS A 100 17.15 -1.07 -4.86
C LYS A 100 15.87 -1.39 -5.65
N LEU A 101 14.71 -1.18 -5.06
CA LEU A 101 13.41 -1.41 -5.71
C LEU A 101 12.42 -0.33 -5.27
N SER A 102 11.60 0.15 -6.19
CA SER A 102 10.47 1.02 -5.90
C SER A 102 9.28 0.59 -6.73
N LEU A 103 8.14 0.46 -6.07
CA LEU A 103 6.84 0.27 -6.68
C LEU A 103 6.08 1.60 -6.60
N ARG A 104 5.33 1.97 -7.63
CA ARG A 104 4.44 3.12 -7.59
C ARG A 104 3.14 2.79 -8.31
N PHE A 105 2.04 3.30 -7.77
CA PHE A 105 0.72 3.22 -8.39
C PHE A 105 0.31 4.60 -8.90
N TYR A 106 -0.28 4.61 -10.08
CA TYR A 106 -0.81 5.77 -10.79
C TYR A 106 -2.26 5.49 -11.17
N ASP A 107 -3.02 6.56 -11.36
CA ASP A 107 -4.39 6.51 -11.89
C ASP A 107 -5.33 5.52 -11.17
N LEU A 108 -5.15 5.41 -9.85
CA LEU A 108 -5.90 4.46 -9.00
C LEU A 108 -7.39 4.78 -9.01
N GLY A 109 -8.14 4.03 -9.82
CA GLY A 109 -9.59 4.09 -9.96
C GLY A 109 -10.25 3.02 -9.10
N ILE A 110 -10.88 3.42 -7.98
CA ILE A 110 -11.57 2.49 -7.06
C ILE A 110 -13.08 2.56 -7.29
N ASN A 111 -13.66 1.43 -7.70
CA ASN A 111 -15.09 1.21 -7.83
C ASN A 111 -15.57 0.18 -6.79
N LEU A 112 -16.41 0.62 -5.86
CA LEU A 112 -16.96 -0.24 -4.81
C LEU A 112 -18.22 -0.89 -5.35
N GLN A 113 -18.21 -2.22 -5.49
CA GLN A 113 -19.38 -2.97 -5.94
C GLN A 113 -20.41 -3.09 -4.81
N ASN A 114 -19.93 -3.24 -3.59
CA ASN A 114 -20.72 -3.19 -2.35
C ASN A 114 -19.80 -2.75 -1.18
N LYS A 115 -20.29 -2.83 0.07
CA LYS A 115 -19.54 -2.41 1.27
C LYS A 115 -18.31 -3.29 1.60
N GLU A 116 -18.22 -4.47 1.01
CA GLU A 116 -17.19 -5.47 1.32
C GLU A 116 -16.24 -5.72 0.12
N VAL A 117 -16.73 -5.48 -1.10
CA VAL A 117 -16.04 -5.80 -2.34
C VAL A 117 -15.87 -4.55 -3.20
N GLY A 118 -14.62 -4.26 -3.54
CA GLY A 118 -14.23 -3.21 -4.47
C GLY A 118 -13.32 -3.73 -5.57
N LYS A 119 -13.38 -3.09 -6.74
CA LYS A 119 -12.44 -3.26 -7.83
C LYS A 119 -11.57 -2.01 -7.92
N ALA A 120 -10.26 -2.20 -7.98
CA ALA A 120 -9.30 -1.14 -8.28
C ALA A 120 -8.70 -1.40 -9.65
N ASN A 121 -8.70 -0.39 -10.52
CA ASN A 121 -7.90 -0.38 -11.74
C ASN A 121 -6.78 0.64 -11.54
N LEU A 122 -5.58 0.36 -12.05
CA LEU A 122 -4.42 1.20 -11.82
C LEU A 122 -3.36 0.98 -12.89
N THR A 123 -2.43 1.92 -12.96
CA THR A 123 -1.16 1.73 -13.66
C THR A 123 -0.07 1.59 -12.61
N CYS A 124 0.68 0.49 -12.61
CA CYS A 124 1.82 0.32 -11.73
C CYS A 124 3.13 0.50 -12.47
N ARG A 125 4.12 1.07 -11.79
CA ARG A 125 5.49 1.21 -12.28
C ARG A 125 6.45 0.58 -11.29
N VAL A 126 7.26 -0.36 -11.79
CA VAL A 126 8.31 -1.00 -11.03
C VAL A 126 9.64 -0.46 -11.54
N LYS A 127 10.42 0.16 -10.64
CA LYS A 127 11.80 0.56 -10.93
C LYS A 127 12.74 -0.11 -9.96
N GLY A 128 13.86 -0.60 -10.45
CA GLY A 128 14.86 -1.18 -9.57
C GLY A 128 16.24 -1.23 -10.18
N ILE A 129 17.20 -1.57 -9.33
CA ILE A 129 18.56 -1.94 -9.71
C ILE A 129 18.76 -3.36 -9.20
N LEU A 130 19.02 -4.30 -10.09
CA LEU A 130 19.31 -5.68 -9.74
C LEU A 130 20.62 -5.78 -8.96
N ASN A 131 20.85 -6.90 -8.27
CA ASN A 131 22.13 -7.17 -7.61
C ASN A 131 23.29 -7.29 -8.62
N SER A 132 22.98 -7.63 -9.88
CA SER A 132 23.91 -7.60 -11.01
C SER A 132 24.34 -6.19 -11.42
N GLY A 133 23.63 -5.15 -10.95
CA GLY A 133 23.85 -3.75 -11.33
C GLY A 133 23.00 -3.25 -12.50
N GLU A 134 22.24 -4.13 -13.15
CA GLU A 134 21.32 -3.78 -14.23
C GLU A 134 20.13 -2.95 -13.72
N ASN A 135 19.68 -1.99 -14.53
CA ASN A 135 18.50 -1.18 -14.23
C ASN A 135 17.25 -1.80 -14.85
N MET A 136 16.15 -1.79 -14.10
CA MET A 136 14.83 -2.21 -14.54
C MET A 136 13.85 -1.05 -14.36
N ASP A 137 13.00 -0.81 -15.36
CA ASP A 137 11.94 0.19 -15.34
C ASP A 137 10.78 -0.31 -16.20
N GLU A 138 9.77 -0.89 -15.55
CA GLU A 138 8.60 -1.47 -16.19
C GLU A 138 7.33 -0.75 -15.77
N ILE A 139 6.36 -0.69 -16.68
CA ILE A 139 5.04 -0.12 -16.46
C ILE A 139 4.01 -1.15 -16.91
N HIS A 140 3.03 -1.42 -16.05
CA HIS A 140 1.94 -2.37 -16.31
C HIS A 140 0.60 -1.75 -15.94
N GLU A 141 -0.40 -1.91 -16.80
CA GLU A 141 -1.79 -1.54 -16.53
C GLU A 141 -2.55 -2.76 -16.01
N LEU A 142 -3.30 -2.58 -14.91
CA LEU A 142 -4.01 -3.63 -14.16
C LEU A 142 -5.46 -3.23 -13.86
#